data_AF-A0A957YXC9-F1
#
_entry.id   AF-A0A957YXC9-F1
#
_cell.length_a   1.000
_cell.length_b   1.000
_cell.length_c   1.000
_cell.angle_alpha   90.00
_cell.angle_beta   90.00
_cell.angle_gamma   90.00
#
_symmetry.space_group_name_H-M   'P 1'
#
loop_
_entity.id
_entity.type
_entity.pdbx_description
1 polymer ?
#
loop_
_entity_poly.entity_id
_entity_poly.type
_entity_poly.pdbx_seq_one_letter_code
_entity_poly.pdbx_strand_id
1 'polypeptide(L)' 'MANRVNENTWQENPDDIILLVNHTRNNYILELPAGRCRLDAGRSLRTLRSICNIKQVQELLEQGSLVIEH' A
#
# COMPACT_ATOMS: atom_id res chain seq x y z
N MET A 1 33.43 10.72 26.03
CA MET A 1 32.03 10.49 26.44
C MET A 1 31.33 9.81 25.28
N ALA A 2 30.77 8.62 25.50
CA ALA A 2 30.28 7.73 24.45
C ALA A 2 29.09 8.34 23.69
N ASN A 3 29.22 8.39 22.37
CA ASN A 3 28.16 8.80 21.45
C ASN A 3 27.11 7.68 21.45
N ARG A 4 25.98 7.88 22.15
CA ARG A 4 24.85 6.94 22.14
C ARG A 4 24.21 7.01 20.75
N VAL A 5 24.71 6.18 19.83
CA VAL A 5 24.01 5.89 18.57
C VAL A 5 22.64 5.35 18.98
N ASN A 6 21.59 6.01 18.53
CA ASN A 6 20.21 5.64 18.81
C ASN A 6 19.97 4.21 18.30
N GLU A 7 19.97 3.22 19.20
CA GLU A 7 19.86 1.76 18.91
C GLU A 7 18.45 1.33 18.49
N ASN A 8 17.65 2.24 17.92
CA ASN A 8 16.41 1.84 17.26
C ASN A 8 16.76 1.23 15.91
N THR A 9 16.70 -0.10 15.82
CA THR A 9 16.79 -0.86 14.55
C THR A 9 15.60 -0.59 13.62
N TRP A 10 14.50 -0.06 14.18
CA TRP A 10 13.35 0.40 13.42
C TRP A 10 13.59 1.81 12.90
N GLN A 11 13.93 1.91 11.61
CA GLN A 11 13.90 3.15 10.86
C GLN A 11 12.56 3.19 10.10
N GLU A 12 11.62 4.01 10.54
CA GLU A 12 10.37 4.25 9.81
C GLU A 12 10.72 4.95 8.49
N ASN A 13 10.59 4.24 7.37
CA ASN A 13 10.66 4.88 6.07
C ASN A 13 9.27 5.45 5.78
N PRO A 14 9.10 6.79 5.67
CA PRO A 14 7.79 7.39 5.37
C PRO A 14 7.21 6.91 4.03
N ASP A 15 8.03 6.35 3.13
CA ASP A 15 7.57 5.73 1.89
C ASP A 15 6.97 4.32 2.06
N ASP A 16 7.08 3.71 3.24
CA ASP A 16 6.55 2.37 3.49
C ASP A 16 5.04 2.36 3.63
N ILE A 17 4.40 3.47 4.02
CA ILE A 17 2.95 3.59 4.13
C ILE A 17 2.42 4.40 2.95
N ILE A 18 1.53 3.79 2.16
CA ILE A 18 0.92 4.40 0.99
C ILE A 18 -0.60 4.47 1.12
N LEU A 19 -1.22 5.41 0.40
CA LEU A 19 -2.66 5.44 0.21
C LEU A 19 -2.99 4.87 -1.18
N LEU A 20 -3.57 3.67 -1.22
CA LEU A 20 -4.02 3.04 -2.46
C LEU A 20 -5.46 3.46 -2.74
N VAL A 21 -5.69 4.20 -3.81
CA VAL A 21 -6.99 4.79 -4.16
C VAL A 21 -7.57 4.10 -5.39
N ASN A 22 -8.85 3.73 -5.31
CA ASN A 22 -9.60 3.23 -6.45
C ASN A 22 -10.32 4.38 -7.17
N HIS A 23 -9.81 4.78 -8.32
CA HIS A 23 -10.40 5.85 -9.14
C HIS A 23 -11.53 5.36 -10.05
N THR A 24 -11.72 4.04 -10.13
CA THR A 24 -12.75 3.46 -10.98
C THR A 24 -14.10 3.40 -10.27
N ARG A 25 -15.15 3.08 -11.04
CA ARG A 25 -16.49 2.77 -10.53
C ARG A 25 -16.67 1.28 -10.21
N ASN A 26 -15.60 0.49 -10.29
CA ASN A 26 -15.64 -0.95 -10.05
C ASN A 26 -15.19 -1.27 -8.64
N ASN A 27 -15.74 -2.32 -8.05
CA ASN A 27 -15.27 -2.85 -6.77
C ASN A 27 -14.21 -3.93 -7.03
N TYR A 28 -13.11 -3.89 -6.30
CA TYR A 28 -12.04 -4.87 -6.40
C TYR A 28 -11.96 -5.71 -5.13
N ILE A 29 -11.77 -7.02 -5.29
CA ILE A 29 -11.40 -7.90 -4.18
C ILE A 29 -9.91 -8.21 -4.35
N LEU A 30 -9.10 -7.67 -3.45
CA LEU A 30 -7.66 -7.87 -3.40
C LEU A 30 -7.35 -9.11 -2.55
N GLU A 31 -6.65 -10.07 -3.13
CA GLU A 31 -6.15 -11.24 -2.39
C GLU A 31 -4.80 -10.90 -1.76
N LEU A 32 -4.83 -10.51 -0.49
CA LEU A 32 -3.64 -10.12 0.27
C LEU A 32 -3.14 -11.29 1.13
N PRO A 33 -1.84 -11.32 1.52
CA PRO A 33 -1.33 -12.34 2.43
C PRO A 33 -2.06 -12.40 3.78
N ALA A 34 -2.59 -11.26 4.25
CA ALA A 34 -3.37 -11.16 5.47
C ALA A 34 -4.85 -11.57 5.30
N GLY A 35 -5.29 -11.86 4.07
CA GLY A 35 -6.67 -12.22 3.74
C GLY A 35 -7.24 -11.40 2.59
N ARG A 36 -8.53 -11.61 2.32
CA ARG A 36 -9.24 -10.89 1.26
C ARG A 36 -9.66 -9.50 1.73
N CYS A 37 -9.26 -8.47 0.98
CA CYS A 37 -9.66 -7.10 1.22
C CYS A 37 -10.56 -6.62 0.08
N ARG A 38 -11.69 -5.98 0.40
CA ARG A 38 -12.54 -5.35 -0.62
C ARG A 38 -12.23 -3.86 -0.69
N LEU A 39 -11.86 -3.38 -1.87
CA LEU A 39 -11.67 -1.96 -2.17
C LEU A 39 -12.79 -1.50 -3.09
N ASP A 40 -13.77 -0.82 -2.51
CA ASP A 40 -14.94 -0.32 -3.23
C ASP A 40 -14.60 0.87 -4.13
N ALA A 41 -15.46 1.13 -5.11
CA ALA A 41 -15.35 2.26 -6.02
C ALA A 41 -15.19 3.60 -5.29
N GLY A 42 -14.21 4.41 -5.69
CA GLY A 42 -13.93 5.71 -5.08
C GLY A 42 -13.42 5.65 -3.64
N ARG A 43 -13.09 4.46 -3.12
CA ARG A 43 -12.50 4.30 -1.78
C ARG A 43 -10.99 4.21 -1.84
N SER A 44 -10.39 4.50 -0.70
CA SER A 44 -8.96 4.45 -0.47
C SER A 44 -8.63 3.48 0.66
N LEU A 45 -7.49 2.82 0.56
CA LEU A 45 -6.94 1.93 1.57
C LEU A 45 -5.53 2.40 1.95
N ARG A 46 -5.32 2.70 3.22
CA ARG A 46 -3.97 2.95 3.73
C ARG A 46 -3.31 1.62 4.06
N THR A 47 -2.15 1.37 3.47
CA THR A 47 -1.48 0.06 3.54
C THR A 47 0.02 0.22 3.32
N LEU A 48 0.76 -0.89 3.47
CA LEU A 48 2.18 -0.91 3.21
C LEU A 48 2.47 -0.96 1.71
N ARG A 49 3.54 -0.31 1.27
CA ARG A 49 4.02 -0.33 -0.13
C ARG A 49 4.33 -1.73 -0.64
N SER A 50 4.64 -2.66 0.26
CA SER A 50 4.80 -4.09 -0.07
C SER A 50 3.59 -4.71 -0.77
N ILE A 51 2.39 -4.11 -0.63
CA ILE A 51 1.19 -4.52 -1.35
C ILE A 51 1.35 -4.40 -2.88
N CYS A 52 2.19 -3.49 -3.37
CA CYS A 52 2.45 -3.28 -4.80
C CYS A 52 3.21 -4.47 -5.43
N ASN A 53 3.85 -5.31 -4.62
CA ASN A 53 4.52 -6.52 -5.10
C ASN A 53 3.53 -7.66 -5.36
N ILE A 54 2.26 -7.49 -5.00
CA ILE A 54 1.21 -8.47 -5.31
C ILE A 54 0.81 -8.27 -6.77
N LYS A 55 0.95 -9.32 -7.57
CA LYS A 55 0.69 -9.30 -9.03
C LYS A 55 -0.64 -8.64 -9.39
N GLN A 56 -1.72 -8.97 -8.68
CA GLN A 56 -3.05 -8.38 -8.91
C GLN A 56 -3.05 -6.85 -8.71
N VAL A 57 -2.39 -6.37 -7.66
CA VAL A 57 -2.32 -4.94 -7.35
C VAL A 57 -1.47 -4.22 -8.38
N GLN A 58 -0.35 -4.83 -8.77
CA GLN A 58 0.51 -4.31 -9.82
C GLN A 58 -0.24 -4.16 -11.15
N GLU A 59 -0.98 -5.18 -11.59
CA GLU A 59 -1.78 -5.12 -12.82
C GLU A 59 -2.83 -4.00 -12.76
N LEU A 60 -3.49 -3.83 -11.61
CA LEU A 60 -4.49 -2.76 -11.42
C LEU A 60 -3.87 -1.36 -11.39
N LEU A 61 -2.64 -1.22 -10.90
CA LEU A 61 -1.86 0.02 -10.94
C LEU A 61 -1.42 0.34 -12.38
N GLU A 62 -0.89 -0.65 -13.11
CA GLU A 62 -0.46 -0.50 -14.50
C GLU A 62 -1.62 -0.13 -15.43
N GLN A 63 -2.82 -0.66 -15.15
CA GLN A 63 -4.06 -0.31 -15.86
C GLN A 63 -4.62 1.08 -15.47
N GLY A 64 -4.06 1.74 -14.45
CA GLY A 64 -4.58 2.99 -13.90
C GLY A 64 -5.91 2.86 -13.16
N SER A 65 -6.32 1.64 -12.82
CA SER A 65 -7.54 1.40 -12.02
C SER A 65 -7.33 1.78 -10.56
N LEU A 66 -6.13 1.47 -10.04
CA LEU A 66 -5.67 1.91 -8.73
C LEU A 66 -4.57 2.95 -8.91
N VAL A 67 -4.46 3.86 -7.95
CA VAL A 67 -3.44 4.91 -7.91
C VAL A 67 -2.85 4.97 -6.50
N ILE A 68 -1.57 5.32 -6.40
CA ILE A 68 -0.91 5.57 -5.13
C ILE A 68 -0.89 7.08 -4.88
N GLU A 69 -1.51 7.51 -3.79
CA GLU A 69 -1.49 8.88 -3.30
C GLU A 69 -0.65 8.99 -2.00
N HIS A 70 -0.16 10.21 -1.72
CA HIS A 70 0.67 10.56 -0.56
C HIS A 70 -0.09 11.46 0.42
#